data_AF-A0A1C4K380-F1
#
_entry.id   AF-A0A1C4K380-F1
#
_cell.length_a   1.000
_cell.length_b   1.000
_cell.length_c   1.000
_cell.angle_alpha   90.00
_cell.angle_beta   90.00
_cell.angle_gamma   90.00
#
_symmetry.space_group_name_H-M   'P 1'
#
loop_
_entity.id
_entity.type
_entity.pdbx_description
1 polymer ?
#
loop_
_entity_poly.entity_id
_entity_poly.type
_entity_poly.pdbx_seq_one_letter_code
_entity_poly.pdbx_strand_id
1 'polypeptide(L)' 'MSRQTISTITDKVLEGKAEWQNRPLGVVHPVVFIDAIHVKIRDGAVANGPTYVALAVTAEGRRNILGL' A
#
# COMPACT_ATOMS: atom_id res chain seq x y z
N MET A 1 -8.17 8.64 25.44
CA MET A 1 -8.48 8.16 24.08
C MET A 1 -8.51 6.63 24.10
N SER A 2 -9.59 5.99 23.62
CA SER A 2 -9.71 4.52 23.64
C SER A 2 -9.15 3.89 22.36
N ARG A 3 -8.86 2.58 22.38
CA ARG A 3 -8.45 1.84 21.16
C ARG A 3 -9.47 1.97 20.04
N GLN A 4 -10.76 1.92 20.38
CA GLN A 4 -11.86 2.09 19.43
C GLN A 4 -11.84 3.48 18.80
N THR A 5 -11.60 4.54 19.57
CA THR A 5 -11.49 5.90 19.03
C THR A 5 -10.36 6.01 18.00
N ILE A 6 -9.21 5.38 18.25
CA ILE A 6 -8.07 5.38 17.31
C ILE A 6 -8.43 4.64 16.02
N SER A 7 -9.04 3.45 16.13
CA SER A 7 -9.52 2.69 14.97
C SER A 7 -10.49 3.51 14.13
N THR A 8 -11.53 4.08 14.75
CA THR A 8 -12.53 4.90 14.05
C THR A 8 -11.93 6.12 13.35
N ILE A 9 -10.90 6.74 13.93
CA ILE A 9 -10.18 7.84 13.27
C ILE A 9 -9.40 7.31 12.06
N THR A 10 -8.75 6.15 12.18
CA THR A 10 -7.97 5.53 11.10
C THR A 10 -8.86 5.06 9.96
N ASP A 11 -10.09 4.60 10.23
CA ASP A 11 -11.04 4.19 9.19
C ASP A 11 -11.36 5.33 8.21
N LYS A 12 -11.23 6.59 8.65
CA LYS A 12 -11.45 7.77 7.78
C LYS A 12 -10.47 7.87 6.62
N VAL A 13 -9.30 7.21 6.67
CA VAL A 13 -8.33 7.24 5.56
C VAL A 13 -8.58 6.14 4.53
N LEU A 14 -9.56 5.25 4.72
CA LEU A 14 -9.83 4.14 3.81
C LEU A 14 -10.29 4.61 2.42
N GLU A 15 -11.08 5.68 2.36
CA GLU A 15 -11.50 6.30 1.09
C GLU A 15 -10.27 6.86 0.35
N GLY A 16 -9.46 7.67 1.02
CA GLY A 16 -8.22 8.21 0.43
C GLY A 16 -7.22 7.13 0.03
N LYS A 17 -7.17 6.00 0.75
CA LYS A 17 -6.41 4.81 0.34
C LYS A 17 -6.93 4.27 -0.99
N ALA A 18 -8.24 4.10 -1.13
CA ALA A 18 -8.84 3.58 -2.35
C ALA A 18 -8.61 4.53 -3.54
N GLU A 19 -8.76 5.84 -3.34
CA GLU A 19 -8.44 6.85 -4.36
C GLU A 19 -6.96 6.78 -4.76
N TRP A 20 -6.05 6.70 -3.79
CA TRP A 20 -4.63 6.58 -4.05
C TRP A 20 -4.30 5.30 -4.82
N GLN A 21 -4.89 4.15 -4.46
CA GLN A 21 -4.67 2.88 -5.17
C GLN A 21 -5.18 2.90 -6.61
N ASN A 22 -6.26 3.63 -6.89
CA ASN A 22 -6.86 3.72 -8.22
C ASN A 22 -6.35 4.91 -9.05
N ARG A 23 -5.44 5.73 -8.51
CA ARG A 23 -4.91 6.91 -9.21
C ARG A 23 -4.21 6.49 -10.51
N PRO A 24 -4.28 7.31 -11.57
CA PRO A 24 -3.54 7.03 -12.80
C PRO A 24 -2.03 7.02 -12.52
N LEU A 25 -1.34 6.02 -13.08
CA LEU A 25 0.11 5.92 -13.02
C LEU A 25 0.75 6.56 -14.26
N GLY A 26 2.05 6.84 -14.18
CA GLY A 26 2.82 7.31 -15.33
C GLY A 26 2.86 6.24 -16.42
N VAL A 27 2.94 6.67 -17.68
CA VAL A 27 2.92 5.75 -18.83
C VAL A 27 4.19 4.90 -18.89
N VAL A 28 5.33 5.43 -18.42
CA VAL A 28 6.64 4.77 -18.50
C VAL A 28 7.34 4.77 -17.14
N HIS A 29 7.75 3.57 -16.74
CA HIS A 29 8.56 3.31 -15.56
C HIS A 29 9.78 2.47 -15.98
N PRO A 30 10.96 3.08 -16.20
CA PRO A 30 12.12 2.35 -16.71
C PRO A 30 12.56 1.15 -15.86
N VAL A 31 12.31 1.22 -14.55
CA VAL A 31 12.61 0.15 -13.59
C VAL A 31 11.48 0.04 -12.58
N VAL A 32 11.08 -1.19 -12.28
CA VAL A 32 10.11 -1.53 -11.22
C VAL A 32 10.70 -2.62 -10.33
N PHE A 33 10.62 -2.42 -9.03
CA PHE A 33 10.98 -3.36 -7.97
C PHE A 33 9.71 -3.89 -7.32
N ILE A 34 9.68 -5.19 -7.08
CA ILE A 34 8.63 -5.85 -6.30
C ILE A 34 9.30 -6.47 -5.08
N ASP A 35 8.82 -6.12 -3.89
CA ASP A 35 9.26 -6.70 -2.63
C ASP A 35 8.09 -7.36 -1.89
N ALA A 36 8.37 -8.37 -1.07
CA ALA A 36 7.38 -9.14 -0.33
C ALA A 36 7.68 -9.10 1.17
N ILE A 37 6.83 -8.39 1.92
CA ILE A 37 6.93 -8.31 3.37
C ILE A 37 5.93 -9.31 3.97
N HIS A 38 6.42 -10.24 4.79
CA HIS A 38 5.56 -11.21 5.46
C HIS A 38 5.03 -10.63 6.77
N VAL A 39 3.71 -10.46 6.83
CA VAL A 39 3.02 -9.90 8.00
C VAL A 39 1.97 -10.87 8.52
N LYS A 40 1.68 -10.80 9.83
CA LYS A 40 0.60 -11.57 10.44
C LYS A 40 -0.73 -10.93 10.07
N ILE A 41 -1.56 -11.63 9.30
CA ILE A 41 -2.89 -11.17 8.87
C ILE A 41 -3.94 -12.04 9.55
N ARG A 42 -5.03 -11.42 9.99
CA ARG A 42 -6.20 -12.11 10.54
C ARG A 42 -7.33 -12.03 9.54
N ASP A 43 -7.65 -13.15 8.92
CA ASP A 43 -8.85 -13.36 8.11
C ASP A 43 -9.51 -14.66 8.59
N GLY A 44 -10.30 -14.54 9.66
CA GLY A 44 -10.66 -15.66 10.53
C GLY A 44 -9.52 -16.04 11.49
N ALA A 45 -8.59 -16.88 11.03
CA ALA A 45 -7.40 -17.27 11.80
C ALA A 45 -6.20 -16.35 11.49
N VAL A 46 -5.24 -16.26 12.42
CA VAL A 46 -4.02 -15.48 12.21
C VAL A 46 -2.98 -16.33 11.50
N ALA A 47 -2.54 -15.89 10.32
CA ALA A 47 -1.49 -16.55 9.53
C ALA A 47 -0.44 -15.55 9.04
N ASN A 48 0.73 -16.04 8.64
CA ASN A 48 1.69 -15.22 7.89
C ASN A 48 1.21 -15.13 6.44
N GLY A 49 1.02 -13.91 5.94
CA GLY A 49 0.70 -13.64 4.54
C GLY A 49 1.71 -12.66 3.94
N PRO A 50 2.08 -12.80 2.66
CA PRO A 50 2.89 -11.81 1.97
C PRO A 50 2.07 -10.57 1.61
N THR A 51 2.64 -9.40 1.81
CA THR A 51 2.18 -8.12 1.27
C THR A 51 3.21 -7.62 0.27
N TYR A 52 2.79 -7.29 -0.95
CA TYR A 52 3.70 -6.97 -2.04
C TYR A 52 3.77 -5.46 -2.29
N VAL A 53 4.97 -4.90 -2.28
CA VAL A 53 5.17 -3.48 -2.59
C VAL A 53 5.72 -3.33 -3.99
N ALA A 54 5.04 -2.54 -4.82
CA ALA A 54 5.53 -2.16 -6.15
C ALA A 54 6.14 -0.76 -6.10
N LEU A 55 7.46 -0.66 -6.27
CA LEU A 55 8.21 0.59 -6.32
C LEU A 55 8.75 0.81 -7.73
N ALA A 56 8.47 1.96 -8.33
CA ALA A 56 9.00 2.31 -9.64
C ALA A 56 9.90 3.54 -9.59
N VAL A 57 10.81 3.62 -10.56
CA VAL A 57 11.54 4.84 -10.90
C VAL A 57 10.83 5.51 -12.08
N THR A 58 10.58 6.82 -12.01
CA THR A 58 10.01 7.59 -13.13
C THR A 58 11.08 7.93 -14.16
N ALA A 59 10.67 8.40 -15.34
CA ALA A 59 11.62 8.87 -16.37
C ALA A 59 12.51 10.04 -15.87
N GLU A 60 12.03 10.82 -14.89
CA GLU A 60 12.82 11.87 -14.22
C GLU A 60 13.73 11.35 -13.09
N GLY A 61 13.85 10.03 -12.93
CA GLY A 61 14.68 9.40 -11.91
C GLY A 61 14.10 9.43 -10.49
N ARG A 62 12.82 9.79 -10.31
CA ARG A 62 12.17 9.82 -8.99
C ARG A 62 11.61 8.45 -8.61
N ARG A 63 11.72 8.07 -7.34
CA ARG A 63 11.09 6.86 -6.82
C ARG A 63 9.64 7.12 -6.43
N ASN A 64 8.74 6.22 -6.81
CA ASN A 64 7.31 6.30 -6.51
C ASN A 64 6.76 4.90 -6.18
N ILE A 65 5.96 4.79 -5.12
CA ILE A 65 5.26 3.54 -4.78
C ILE A 65 4.00 3.47 -5.64
N LEU A 66 3.93 2.50 -6.53
CA LEU A 66 2.78 2.29 -7.40
C LEU A 66 1.64 1.61 -6.66
N GLY A 67 1.95 0.68 -5.76
CA GLY A 67 0.96 -0.09 -5.03
C GLY A 67 1.55 -0.89 -3.86
N LEU A 68 0.63 -1.38 -3.03
CA LEU A 68 0.82 -2.25 -1.87
C LEU A 68 -0.18 -3.41 -1.95
#